data_AF-A0A2E8VG50-F1
#
_entry.id   AF-A0A2E8VG50-F1
#
_cell.length_a   1.000
_cell.length_b   1.000
_cell.length_c   1.000
_cell.angle_alpha   90.00
_cell.angle_beta   90.00
_cell.angle_gamma   90.00
#
_symmetry.space_group_name_H-M   'P 1'
#
loop_
_entity.id
_entity.type
_entity.pdbx_description
1 polymer ?
#
loop_
_entity_poly.entity_id
_entity_poly.type
_entity_poly.pdbx_seq_one_letter_code
_entity_poly.pdbx_strand_id
1 'polypeptide(L)' 'MAKPPQKKKSKKKKVADTRGVASIKATFNNTHISIADKFGNVIAWSTAGTSGFKGSRK' A
#
# COMPACT_ATOMS: atom_id res chain seq x y z
N MET A 1 14.29 -19.71 -18.25
CA MET A 1 13.50 -18.66 -18.92
C MET A 1 13.17 -17.57 -17.90
N ALA A 2 13.78 -16.39 -18.02
CA ALA A 2 13.60 -15.29 -17.06
C ALA A 2 12.24 -14.61 -17.28
N LYS A 3 11.49 -14.37 -16.19
CA LYS A 3 10.15 -13.77 -16.21
C LYS A 3 10.25 -12.31 -16.69
N PRO A 4 9.45 -11.89 -17.69
CA PRO A 4 9.58 -10.56 -18.27
C PRO A 4 9.27 -9.46 -17.23
N PRO A 5 9.98 -8.32 -17.27
CA PRO A 5 9.79 -7.24 -16.31
C PRO A 5 8.37 -6.66 -16.43
N GLN A 6 7.55 -6.82 -15.40
CA GLN A 6 6.22 -6.23 -15.33
C GLN A 6 6.36 -4.70 -15.32
N LYS A 7 6.00 -4.05 -16.44
CA LYS A 7 5.85 -2.60 -16.53
C LYS A 7 4.87 -2.15 -15.44
N LYS A 8 5.37 -1.43 -14.43
CA LYS A 8 4.54 -0.74 -13.44
C LYS A 8 3.68 0.27 -14.18
N LYS A 9 2.41 -0.05 -14.41
CA LYS A 9 1.42 0.93 -14.88
C LYS A 9 1.45 2.10 -13.89
N SER A 10 1.86 3.27 -14.37
CA SER A 10 1.76 4.50 -13.59
C SER A 10 0.29 4.70 -13.25
N LYS A 11 -0.05 4.47 -11.97
CA LYS A 11 -1.40 4.75 -11.47
C LYS A 11 -1.63 6.23 -11.73
N LYS A 12 -2.63 6.54 -12.58
CA LYS A 12 -3.19 7.89 -12.73
C LYS A 12 -3.29 8.48 -11.32
N LYS A 13 -2.61 9.61 -11.08
CA LYS A 13 -2.75 10.37 -9.82
C LYS A 13 -4.21 10.77 -9.73
N LYS A 14 -5.02 9.98 -9.02
CA LYS A 14 -6.34 10.41 -8.57
C LYS A 14 -6.05 11.57 -7.63
N VAL A 15 -6.53 12.75 -7.98
CA VAL A 15 -6.43 13.96 -7.15
C VAL A 15 -6.94 13.56 -5.77
N ALA A 16 -6.03 13.48 -4.81
CA ALA A 16 -6.34 13.13 -3.44
C ALA A 16 -6.68 14.43 -2.73
N ASP A 17 -7.83 14.45 -2.06
CA ASP A 17 -8.18 15.51 -1.12
C ASP A 17 -7.03 15.78 -0.15
N THR A 18 -6.80 17.05 0.18
CA THR A 18 -5.65 17.50 0.99
C THR A 18 -5.67 16.94 2.42
N ARG A 19 -6.82 16.41 2.87
CA ARG A 19 -7.03 15.84 4.20
C ARG A 19 -7.64 14.44 4.06
N GLY A 20 -6.93 13.42 4.56
CA GLY A 20 -7.39 12.03 4.59
C GLY A 20 -7.13 11.38 5.95
N VAL A 21 -7.52 10.11 6.06
CA VAL A 21 -7.33 9.26 7.25
C VAL A 21 -6.32 8.17 6.92
N ALA A 22 -5.28 8.03 7.76
CA ALA A 22 -4.33 6.93 7.67
C ALA A 22 -4.72 5.85 8.68
N SER A 23 -5.04 4.66 8.18
CA SER A 23 -5.36 3.49 8.99
C SER A 23 -4.17 2.53 9.00
N ILE A 24 -3.63 2.28 10.19
CA ILE A 24 -2.48 1.39 10.39
C ILE A 24 -2.93 0.18 11.21
N LYS A 25 -2.84 -1.00 10.60
CA LYS A 25 -3.07 -2.29 11.28
C LYS A 25 -1.72 -2.99 11.43
N ALA A 26 -1.12 -2.84 12.60
CA ALA A 26 0.11 -3.52 12.99
C ALA A 26 -0.26 -4.81 13.76
N THR A 27 0.03 -5.97 13.18
CA THR A 27 -0.03 -7.26 13.88
C THR A 27 1.38 -7.84 14.00
N PHE A 28 1.55 -8.89 14.80
CA PHE A 28 2.84 -9.53 15.03
C PHE A 28 3.56 -10.02 13.77
N ASN A 29 2.83 -10.26 12.68
CA ASN A 29 3.38 -10.86 11.46
C ASN A 29 3.34 -9.92 10.25
N ASN A 30 2.69 -8.76 10.37
CA ASN A 30 2.60 -7.80 9.27
C ASN A 30 2.12 -6.42 9.74
N THR A 31 2.64 -5.38 9.11
CA THR A 31 2.06 -4.04 9.19
C THR A 31 1.36 -3.67 7.88
N HIS A 32 0.05 -3.43 7.94
CA HIS A 32 -0.76 -2.93 6.83
C HIS A 32 -1.07 -1.44 7.02
N ILE A 33 -0.72 -0.63 6.02
CA ILE A 33 -0.94 0.81 6.02
C ILE A 33 -1.86 1.13 4.85
N SER A 34 -3.00 1.75 5.15
CA SER A 34 -3.97 2.21 4.15
C SER A 34 -4.25 3.69 4.35
N ILE A 35 -4.16 4.46 3.27
CA ILE A 35 -4.52 5.86 3.23
C ILE A 35 -5.88 5.95 2.55
N ALA A 36 -6.85 6.49 3.27
CA ALA A 36 -8.20 6.71 2.80
C ALA A 36 -8.56 8.19 2.83
N ASP A 37 -9.55 8.55 2.05
CA ASP A 37 -10.22 9.84 2.14
C ASP A 37 -11.18 9.87 3.35
N LYS A 38 -11.70 11.04 3.73
CA LYS A 38 -12.68 11.21 4.83
C LYS A 38 -13.94 10.36 4.64
N PHE A 39 -14.29 10.07 3.39
CA PHE A 39 -15.41 9.22 3.04
C PHE A 39 -15.11 7.71 3.13
N GLY A 40 -13.90 7.32 3.56
CA GLY A 40 -13.49 5.93 3.69
C GLY A 40 -12.98 5.29 2.39
N ASN A 41 -12.86 6.07 1.31
CA ASN A 41 -12.33 5.60 0.04
C ASN A 41 -10.82 5.42 0.11
N VAL A 42 -10.33 4.18 0.05
CA VAL A 42 -8.88 3.87 0.08
C VAL A 42 -8.22 4.31 -1.23
N ILE A 43 -7.28 5.25 -1.12
CA ILE A 43 -6.52 5.81 -2.26
C ILE A 43 -5.28 4.96 -2.52
N ALA A 44 -4.57 4.61 -1.45
CA ALA A 44 -3.34 3.83 -1.51
C ALA A 44 -3.24 2.90 -0.31
N TRP A 45 -2.61 1.76 -0.53
CA TRP A 45 -2.28 0.82 0.52
C TRP A 45 -0.93 0.21 0.26
N SER A 46 -0.24 -0.13 1.33
CA SER A 46 1.00 -0.87 1.30
C SER A 46 1.11 -1.70 2.57
N THR A 47 1.84 -2.79 2.46
CA THR A 47 2.14 -3.68 3.58
C THR A 47 3.64 -3.89 3.65
N ALA A 48 4.15 -4.27 4.81
CA ALA A 48 5.56 -4.61 4.94
C ALA A 48 5.99 -5.69 3.92
N GLY A 49 5.10 -6.64 3.62
CA GLY A 49 5.31 -7.63 2.56
C GLY A 49 5.51 -7.03 1.16
N THR A 50 4.76 -5.99 0.79
CA THR A 50 4.94 -5.29 -0.49
C THR A 50 6.18 -4.39 -0.54
N SER A 51 6.69 -3.98 0.61
CA SER A 51 7.92 -3.20 0.73
C SER A 51 9.20 -4.05 0.66
N GLY A 52 9.07 -5.37 0.44
CA GLY A 52 10.18 -6.28 0.25
C GLY A 52 10.56 -7.10 1.49
N PHE A 53 9.86 -6.92 2.61
CA PHE A 53 10.07 -7.75 3.79
C PHE A 53 9.45 -9.14 3.60
N LYS A 54 10.21 -10.19 3.89
CA LYS A 54 9.81 -11.60 3.76
C LYS A 54 10.04 -12.36 5.07
N GLY A 55 9.27 -13.42 5.28
CA GLY A 55 9.35 -14.25 6.48
C GLY A 55 8.98 -13.48 7.75
N SER A 56 9.70 -13.72 8.84
CA SER A 56 9.49 -13.10 10.17
C SER A 56 9.80 -11.60 10.24
N ARG A 57 10.26 -10.97 9.14
CA ARG A 57 10.60 -9.53 9.11
C ARG A 57 9.47 -8.64 8.57
N LYS A 58 8.29 -9.22 8.33
CA LYS A 58 7.10 -8.49 7.87
C LYS A 58 6.43 -7.72 9.00
#